data_AF-A0A1Y4MUM2-F1
#
_entry.id   AF-A0A1Y4MUM2-F1
#
_cell.length_a   1.000
_cell.length_b   1.000
_cell.length_c   1.000
_cell.angle_alpha   90.00
_cell.angle_beta   90.00
_cell.angle_gamma   90.00
#
_symmetry.space_group_name_H-M   'P 1'
#
loop_
_entity.id
_entity.type
_entity.pdbx_description
1 polymer ?
#
loop_
_entity_poly.entity_id
_entity_poly.type
_entity_poly.pdbx_seq_one_letter_code
_entity_poly.pdbx_strand_id
1 'polypeptide(L)'
;MNSIIFKLKDTDNKEYRVDGNSESSNLIINDNFILNICSQVGIENLKHLSLTLGANNMALLIKDYTLTDTVYIEGFYDVKSNISIFQTRATNIHMTGQTIQHMQIDCKSILLAECNIEKLDIGAHEQHKRMMNNQRDNIYKMDKVDLRNVSIGNLEIYAECNDINIQGSRIEELNNNGNMFKEFTSTVSCLHLWQNTNIGKLTISNKIKKFRIEDSSIGRLMARAKLLIDELEVKDSIIENCYGFKEKHFGTPKYESWQWIGKSAENSKDLRKRSEANYQMAKLLYQTEKKGDKFVSGIFDFCTGYGYKPLRIIRASGLVILLNTILLTLIKIVSILSISSIPLNTTTFYKGINVVWKNCLISFAALAGQNHFVMMDGLPYWLSVIEYLLGVILFAMFVNGLYVRYKE
;
A
#
# COMPACT_ATOMS: atom_id res chain seq x y z
N MET A 1 -45.19 1.01 14.87
CA MET A 1 -45.79 0.70 13.57
C MET A 1 -44.78 1.10 12.51
N ASN A 2 -44.46 0.21 11.57
CA ASN A 2 -43.50 0.50 10.51
C ASN A 2 -44.27 0.91 9.26
N SER A 3 -43.85 2.00 8.63
CA SER A 3 -44.44 2.54 7.40
C SER A 3 -43.52 2.23 6.23
N ILE A 4 -44.08 1.62 5.20
CA ILE A 4 -43.35 1.23 3.99
C ILE A 4 -44.14 1.77 2.81
N ILE A 5 -43.49 2.46 1.89
CA ILE A 5 -44.11 2.83 0.61
C ILE A 5 -43.39 2.06 -0.49
N PHE A 6 -44.13 1.24 -1.23
CA PHE A 6 -43.64 0.58 -2.43
C PHE A 6 -43.87 1.49 -3.62
N LYS A 7 -42.80 1.92 -4.27
CA LYS A 7 -42.80 2.65 -5.54
C LYS A 7 -42.44 1.68 -6.66
N LEU A 8 -43.39 1.42 -7.55
CA LEU A 8 -43.26 0.45 -8.64
C LEU A 8 -43.34 1.19 -9.97
N LYS A 9 -42.54 0.78 -10.97
CA LYS A 9 -42.71 1.23 -12.37
C LYS A 9 -42.89 0.06 -13.30
N ASP A 10 -43.84 0.19 -14.22
CA ASP A 10 -44.02 -0.75 -15.32
C ASP A 10 -43.07 -0.45 -16.49
N THR A 11 -43.17 -1.25 -17.56
CA THR A 11 -42.36 -1.10 -18.77
C THR A 11 -42.57 0.23 -19.48
N ASP A 12 -43.75 0.84 -19.33
CA ASP A 12 -44.13 2.13 -19.91
C ASP A 12 -43.71 3.33 -19.03
N ASN A 13 -43.02 3.06 -17.92
CA ASN A 13 -42.57 4.02 -16.90
C ASN A 13 -43.72 4.68 -16.11
N LYS A 14 -44.93 4.12 -16.12
CA LYS A 14 -45.99 4.59 -15.24
C LYS A 14 -45.66 4.20 -13.80
N GLU A 15 -45.77 5.17 -12.89
CA GLU A 15 -45.46 4.99 -11.47
C GLU A 15 -46.71 4.59 -10.68
N TYR A 16 -46.54 3.63 -9.78
CA TYR A 16 -47.56 3.18 -8.84
C TYR A 16 -47.00 3.28 -7.43
N ARG A 17 -47.83 3.73 -6.48
CA ARG A 17 -47.48 3.83 -5.06
C ARG A 17 -48.45 2.98 -4.25
N VAL A 18 -47.90 2.09 -3.44
CA VAL A 18 -48.67 1.23 -2.55
C VAL A 18 -48.15 1.41 -1.13
N ASP A 19 -49.02 1.88 -0.25
CA ASP A 19 -48.72 2.05 1.16
C ASP A 19 -48.86 0.71 1.90
N GLY A 20 -47.78 0.28 2.54
CA GLY A 20 -47.73 -0.88 3.41
C GLY A 20 -47.54 -0.42 4.86
N ASN A 21 -48.51 -0.76 5.72
CA ASN A 21 -48.32 -0.66 7.16
C ASN A 21 -48.10 -2.05 7.72
N SER A 22 -47.01 -2.21 8.48
CA SER A 22 -46.68 -3.48 9.12
C SER A 22 -46.52 -3.29 10.62
N GLU A 23 -47.32 -4.03 11.39
CA GLU A 23 -47.04 -4.28 12.81
C GLU A 23 -45.91 -5.29 13.00
N SER A 24 -45.66 -6.14 11.98
CA SER A 24 -44.54 -7.07 11.98
C SER A 24 -43.22 -6.30 11.95
N SER A 25 -42.32 -6.70 12.84
CA SER A 25 -40.91 -6.31 12.87
C SER A 25 -40.08 -6.97 11.77
N ASN A 26 -40.67 -7.86 10.96
CA ASN A 26 -39.99 -8.57 9.89
C ASN A 26 -40.69 -8.36 8.54
N LEU A 27 -39.94 -7.91 7.53
CA LEU A 27 -40.37 -7.78 6.14
C LEU A 27 -39.53 -8.69 5.24
N ILE A 28 -40.19 -9.59 4.54
CA ILE A 28 -39.56 -10.48 3.55
C ILE A 28 -40.04 -10.08 2.16
N ILE A 29 -39.11 -9.70 1.30
CA ILE A 29 -39.34 -9.37 -0.11
C ILE A 29 -38.86 -10.55 -0.95
N ASN A 30 -39.78 -11.11 -1.73
CA ASN A 30 -39.55 -12.15 -2.74
C ASN A 30 -40.50 -11.92 -3.92
N ASP A 31 -40.33 -12.70 -4.99
CA ASP A 31 -41.15 -12.55 -6.22
C ASP A 31 -42.65 -12.66 -5.93
N ASN A 32 -43.08 -13.66 -5.14
CA ASN A 32 -44.50 -13.86 -4.81
C ASN A 32 -45.10 -12.66 -4.07
N PHE A 33 -44.36 -12.10 -3.11
CA PHE A 33 -44.80 -10.93 -2.34
C PHE A 33 -44.99 -9.72 -3.26
N ILE A 34 -44.05 -9.46 -4.15
CA ILE A 34 -44.12 -8.30 -5.06
C ILE A 34 -45.15 -8.51 -6.18
N LEU A 35 -45.28 -9.72 -6.74
CA LEU A 35 -46.31 -10.04 -7.74
C LEU A 35 -47.73 -9.88 -7.17
N ASN A 36 -47.93 -10.18 -5.88
CA ASN A 36 -49.22 -9.92 -5.21
C ASN A 36 -49.53 -8.43 -5.14
N ILE A 37 -48.53 -7.57 -4.91
CA ILE A 37 -48.71 -6.11 -4.96
C ILE A 37 -48.98 -5.66 -6.40
N CYS A 38 -48.20 -6.15 -7.37
CA CYS A 38 -48.36 -5.81 -8.79
C CYS A 38 -49.76 -6.16 -9.31
N SER A 39 -50.32 -7.32 -8.94
CA SER A 39 -51.66 -7.72 -9.37
C SER A 39 -52.77 -6.83 -8.81
N GLN A 40 -52.60 -6.28 -7.61
CA GLN A 40 -53.55 -5.33 -7.01
C GLN A 40 -53.60 -3.99 -7.74
N VAL A 41 -52.48 -3.56 -8.33
CA VAL A 41 -52.38 -2.28 -9.08
C VAL A 41 -52.37 -2.45 -10.59
N GLY A 42 -52.50 -3.70 -11.10
CA GLY A 42 -52.58 -4.01 -12.52
C GLY A 42 -51.26 -3.92 -13.29
N ILE A 43 -50.12 -4.20 -12.65
CA ILE A 43 -48.81 -4.25 -13.30
C ILE A 43 -48.53 -5.68 -13.80
N GLU A 44 -48.37 -5.86 -15.11
CA GLU A 44 -47.99 -7.16 -15.69
C GLU A 44 -46.47 -7.41 -15.62
N ASN A 45 -45.67 -6.40 -15.97
CA ASN A 45 -44.21 -6.49 -16.03
C ASN A 45 -43.56 -5.37 -15.21
N LEU A 46 -42.80 -5.75 -14.19
CA LEU A 46 -42.12 -4.81 -13.31
C LEU A 46 -40.76 -4.41 -13.88
N LYS A 47 -40.51 -3.11 -14.03
CA LYS A 47 -39.22 -2.57 -14.49
C LYS A 47 -38.37 -2.03 -13.34
N HIS A 48 -39.00 -1.56 -12.28
CA HIS A 48 -38.32 -0.90 -11.15
C HIS A 48 -39.07 -1.10 -9.85
N LEU A 49 -38.33 -1.44 -8.79
CA LEU A 49 -38.82 -1.52 -7.42
C LEU A 49 -37.99 -0.60 -6.51
N SER A 50 -38.67 0.35 -5.88
CA SER A 50 -38.13 1.19 -4.82
C SER A 50 -38.99 1.10 -3.56
N LEU A 51 -38.34 1.09 -2.41
CA LEU A 51 -38.98 1.11 -1.10
C LEU A 51 -38.58 2.38 -0.38
N THR A 52 -39.57 3.08 0.15
CA THR A 52 -39.33 4.14 1.13
C THR A 52 -39.69 3.57 2.50
N LEU A 53 -38.69 3.46 3.38
CA LEU A 53 -38.84 2.80 4.67
C LEU A 53 -38.83 3.84 5.79
N GLY A 54 -39.87 3.82 6.62
CA GLY A 54 -40.00 4.48 7.91
C GLY A 54 -40.16 3.40 8.99
N ALA A 55 -39.05 2.84 9.44
CA ALA A 55 -39.00 1.69 10.32
C ALA A 55 -38.23 1.98 11.61
N ASN A 56 -38.71 1.39 12.71
CA ASN A 56 -38.00 1.37 13.98
C ASN A 56 -37.79 -0.09 14.39
N ASN A 57 -36.53 -0.55 14.31
CA ASN A 57 -36.10 -1.90 14.67
C ASN A 57 -36.76 -2.99 13.80
N MET A 58 -36.69 -2.83 12.47
CA MET A 58 -37.19 -3.83 11.51
C MET A 58 -36.06 -4.73 10.99
N ALA A 59 -36.36 -6.02 10.80
CA ALA A 59 -35.59 -6.93 9.98
C ALA A 59 -36.13 -6.93 8.54
N LEU A 60 -35.25 -6.71 7.56
CA LEU A 60 -35.57 -6.68 6.14
C LEU A 60 -34.75 -7.73 5.40
N LEU A 61 -35.44 -8.68 4.75
CA LEU A 61 -34.82 -9.77 4.01
C LEU A 61 -35.29 -9.75 2.55
N ILE A 62 -34.35 -9.64 1.62
CA ILE A 62 -34.58 -9.82 0.18
C ILE A 62 -34.01 -11.17 -0.22
N LYS A 63 -34.88 -12.10 -0.59
CA LYS A 63 -34.51 -13.46 -0.99
C LYS A 63 -35.42 -13.94 -2.10
N ASP A 64 -34.91 -14.82 -2.96
CA ASP A 64 -35.68 -15.42 -4.04
C ASP A 64 -36.40 -14.33 -4.87
N TYR A 65 -35.68 -13.24 -5.16
CA TYR A 65 -36.19 -12.08 -5.89
C TYR A 65 -35.45 -11.92 -7.23
N THR A 66 -36.21 -11.96 -8.33
CA THR A 66 -35.71 -11.95 -9.71
C THR A 66 -36.42 -10.95 -10.62
N LEU A 67 -37.49 -10.27 -10.15
CA LEU A 67 -38.28 -9.36 -10.99
C LEU A 67 -37.51 -8.15 -11.50
N THR A 68 -36.50 -7.67 -10.75
CA THR A 68 -35.61 -6.58 -11.19
C THR A 68 -34.17 -6.85 -10.73
N ASP A 69 -33.21 -6.31 -11.47
CA ASP A 69 -31.78 -6.50 -11.16
C ASP A 69 -31.36 -5.86 -9.83
N THR A 70 -31.99 -4.73 -9.49
CA THR A 70 -31.64 -3.89 -8.34
C THR A 70 -32.88 -3.44 -7.61
N VAL A 71 -32.88 -3.62 -6.29
CA VAL A 71 -33.89 -3.05 -5.40
C VAL A 71 -33.35 -1.77 -4.78
N TYR A 72 -34.15 -0.71 -4.85
CA TYR A 72 -33.82 0.61 -4.33
C TYR A 72 -34.48 0.79 -2.96
N ILE A 73 -33.74 1.31 -1.99
CA ILE A 73 -34.23 1.53 -0.62
C ILE A 73 -33.85 2.93 -0.19
N GLU A 74 -34.84 3.75 0.09
CA GLU A 74 -34.72 5.17 0.40
C GLU A 74 -35.23 5.45 1.84
N GLY A 75 -34.67 6.48 2.46
CA GLY A 75 -35.18 7.01 3.73
C GLY A 75 -36.58 7.60 3.60
N PHE A 76 -37.37 7.55 4.68
CA PHE A 76 -38.72 8.11 4.72
C PHE A 76 -38.68 9.58 5.15
N TYR A 77 -38.84 10.48 4.18
CA TYR A 77 -38.63 11.92 4.36
C TYR A 77 -37.23 12.21 4.96
N ASP A 78 -37.13 13.09 5.96
CA ASP A 78 -35.88 13.44 6.63
C ASP A 78 -35.55 12.51 7.82
N VAL A 79 -36.32 11.43 8.01
CA VAL A 79 -36.14 10.52 9.16
C VAL A 79 -35.38 9.28 8.71
N LYS A 80 -34.17 9.10 9.24
CA LYS A 80 -33.39 7.87 9.05
C LYS A 80 -34.11 6.70 9.69
N SER A 81 -34.41 5.69 8.90
CA SER A 81 -34.97 4.44 9.39
C SER A 81 -33.94 3.62 10.14
N ASN A 82 -34.40 2.92 11.18
CA ASN A 82 -33.57 2.03 11.98
C ASN A 82 -33.91 0.57 11.66
N ILE A 83 -33.00 -0.10 10.96
CA ILE A 83 -33.10 -1.49 10.54
C ILE A 83 -32.16 -2.31 11.45
N SER A 84 -32.69 -3.29 12.17
CA SER A 84 -31.83 -4.15 12.98
C SER A 84 -31.03 -5.12 12.11
N ILE A 85 -31.69 -5.74 11.14
CA ILE A 85 -31.06 -6.72 10.24
C ILE A 85 -31.47 -6.41 8.81
N PHE A 86 -30.49 -6.25 7.93
CA PHE A 86 -30.72 -6.25 6.49
C PHE A 86 -29.98 -7.42 5.85
N GLN A 87 -30.69 -8.24 5.08
CA GLN A 87 -30.09 -9.33 4.32
C GLN A 87 -30.55 -9.32 2.87
N THR A 88 -29.62 -9.47 1.93
CA THR A 88 -29.93 -9.70 0.51
C THR A 88 -29.11 -10.85 -0.05
N ARG A 89 -29.73 -11.63 -0.95
CA ARG A 89 -29.06 -12.68 -1.72
C ARG A 89 -29.39 -12.56 -3.19
N ALA A 90 -28.37 -12.61 -4.03
CA ALA A 90 -28.41 -12.51 -5.49
C ALA A 90 -28.94 -11.18 -6.09
N THR A 91 -29.78 -10.44 -5.37
CA THR A 91 -30.35 -9.17 -5.80
C THR A 91 -29.45 -7.99 -5.45
N ASN A 92 -29.12 -7.14 -6.43
CA ASN A 92 -28.32 -5.95 -6.20
C ASN A 92 -29.09 -4.91 -5.39
N ILE A 93 -28.38 -4.08 -4.63
CA ILE A 93 -29.00 -3.10 -3.75
C ILE A 93 -28.44 -1.70 -4.01
N HIS A 94 -29.34 -0.74 -4.12
CA HIS A 94 -29.06 0.68 -3.95
C HIS A 94 -29.79 1.15 -2.70
N MET A 95 -29.06 1.56 -1.67
CA MET A 95 -29.66 1.99 -0.41
C MET A 95 -29.14 3.35 0.01
N THR A 96 -30.06 4.22 0.41
CA THR A 96 -29.75 5.57 0.87
C THR A 96 -30.41 5.91 2.21
N GLY A 97 -29.70 6.65 3.05
CA GLY A 97 -30.27 7.28 4.24
C GLY A 97 -30.77 6.33 5.33
N GLN A 98 -30.16 5.15 5.49
CA GLN A 98 -30.56 4.15 6.48
C GLN A 98 -29.60 4.09 7.68
N THR A 99 -30.13 3.75 8.86
CA THR A 99 -29.34 3.28 10.00
C THR A 99 -29.54 1.78 10.16
N ILE A 100 -28.46 1.01 10.18
CA ILE A 100 -28.51 -0.45 10.14
C ILE A 100 -27.57 -1.04 11.21
N GLN A 101 -28.07 -1.93 12.06
CA GLN A 101 -27.19 -2.60 13.03
C GLN A 101 -26.35 -3.68 12.33
N HIS A 102 -27.01 -4.64 11.67
CA HIS A 102 -26.31 -5.70 10.95
C HIS A 102 -26.78 -5.83 9.51
N MET A 103 -25.87 -5.62 8.56
CA MET A 103 -26.11 -5.75 7.13
C MET A 103 -25.31 -6.94 6.58
N GLN A 104 -25.96 -7.88 5.90
CA GLN A 104 -25.31 -8.99 5.21
C GLN A 104 -25.71 -9.03 3.74
N ILE A 105 -24.71 -9.01 2.86
CA ILE A 105 -24.96 -8.84 1.43
C ILE A 105 -24.16 -9.86 0.61
N ASP A 106 -24.89 -10.67 -0.14
CA ASP A 106 -24.34 -11.58 -1.13
C ASP A 106 -25.01 -11.31 -2.50
N CYS A 107 -24.63 -10.23 -3.19
CA CYS A 107 -25.07 -9.93 -4.54
C CYS A 107 -23.93 -9.42 -5.44
N LYS A 108 -24.19 -9.15 -6.72
CA LYS A 108 -23.12 -8.73 -7.66
C LYS A 108 -22.68 -7.29 -7.42
N SER A 109 -23.60 -6.40 -7.08
CA SER A 109 -23.34 -4.96 -6.96
C SER A 109 -24.09 -4.33 -5.79
N ILE A 110 -23.39 -3.47 -5.04
CA ILE A 110 -24.00 -2.64 -3.99
C ILE A 110 -23.63 -1.17 -4.17
N LEU A 111 -24.60 -0.30 -3.89
CA LEU A 111 -24.40 1.12 -3.68
C LEU A 111 -25.06 1.52 -2.36
N LEU A 112 -24.25 1.98 -1.40
CA LEU A 112 -24.72 2.51 -0.12
C LEU A 112 -24.34 3.99 -0.04
N ALA A 113 -25.34 4.85 0.20
CA ALA A 113 -25.11 6.28 0.34
C ALA A 113 -25.75 6.85 1.62
N GLU A 114 -25.03 7.69 2.36
CA GLU A 114 -25.55 8.38 3.55
C GLU A 114 -26.08 7.45 4.66
N CYS A 115 -25.64 6.20 4.65
CA CYS A 115 -26.02 5.18 5.62
C CYS A 115 -25.09 5.19 6.85
N ASN A 116 -25.63 4.80 8.00
CA ASN A 116 -24.87 4.50 9.21
C ASN A 116 -25.04 3.00 9.54
N ILE A 117 -23.96 2.23 9.54
CA ILE A 117 -24.00 0.78 9.63
C ILE A 117 -23.06 0.32 10.73
N GLU A 118 -23.54 -0.39 11.76
CA GLU A 118 -22.64 -0.88 12.81
C GLU A 118 -21.77 -2.03 12.28
N LYS A 119 -22.36 -2.99 11.57
CA LYS A 119 -21.65 -4.12 10.95
C LYS A 119 -22.14 -4.42 9.55
N LEU A 120 -21.22 -4.48 8.58
CA LEU A 120 -21.47 -4.87 7.19
C LEU A 120 -20.60 -6.07 6.81
N ASP A 121 -21.25 -7.20 6.54
CA ASP A 121 -20.63 -8.42 6.03
C ASP A 121 -20.97 -8.62 4.55
N ILE A 122 -19.96 -8.75 3.70
CA ILE A 122 -20.13 -8.94 2.26
C ILE A 122 -19.58 -10.31 1.86
N GLY A 123 -20.40 -11.14 1.21
CA GLY A 123 -20.01 -12.48 0.74
C GLY A 123 -19.90 -13.55 1.83
N ALA A 124 -20.28 -13.23 3.08
CA ALA A 124 -20.09 -14.12 4.22
C ALA A 124 -20.93 -15.41 4.12
N HIS A 125 -22.16 -15.32 3.61
CA HIS A 125 -23.05 -16.48 3.56
C HIS A 125 -22.63 -17.47 2.46
N GLU A 126 -22.30 -16.99 1.26
CA GLU A 126 -21.77 -17.80 0.16
C GLU A 126 -20.45 -18.45 0.53
N GLN A 127 -19.58 -17.77 1.27
CA GLN A 127 -18.34 -18.36 1.77
C GLN A 127 -18.61 -19.47 2.78
N HIS A 128 -19.48 -19.24 3.77
CA HIS A 128 -19.85 -20.26 4.74
C HIS A 128 -20.47 -21.50 4.06
N LYS A 129 -21.35 -21.28 3.09
CA LYS A 129 -21.96 -22.35 2.28
C LYS A 129 -20.91 -23.17 1.52
N ARG A 130 -19.92 -22.52 0.90
CA ARG A 130 -18.82 -23.19 0.19
C ARG A 130 -17.90 -23.95 1.14
N MET A 131 -17.66 -23.43 2.35
CA MET A 131 -16.96 -24.13 3.41
C MET A 131 -17.67 -25.42 3.81
N MET A 132 -18.98 -25.37 4.04
CA MET A 132 -19.78 -26.54 4.39
C MET A 132 -19.81 -27.58 3.26
N ASN A 133 -19.80 -27.13 2.00
CA ASN A 133 -19.88 -28.00 0.82
C ASN A 133 -18.51 -28.46 0.27
N ASN A 134 -17.39 -28.18 0.95
CA ASN A 134 -16.02 -28.45 0.48
C ASN A 134 -15.70 -27.88 -0.92
N GLN A 135 -16.37 -26.80 -1.34
CA GLN A 135 -16.15 -26.12 -2.63
C GLN A 135 -15.09 -25.03 -2.51
N ARG A 136 -13.85 -25.43 -2.18
CA ARG A 136 -12.78 -24.50 -1.78
C ARG A 136 -12.23 -23.65 -2.93
N ASP A 137 -12.29 -24.19 -4.14
CA ASP A 137 -11.66 -23.61 -5.34
C ASP A 137 -12.50 -22.50 -5.98
N ASN A 138 -13.79 -22.43 -5.62
CA ASN A 138 -14.72 -21.44 -6.16
C ASN A 138 -14.72 -20.21 -5.24
N ILE A 139 -14.13 -19.10 -5.68
CA ILE A 139 -14.15 -17.83 -4.94
C ILE A 139 -15.47 -17.09 -5.25
N TYR A 140 -16.16 -16.59 -4.23
CA TYR A 140 -17.36 -15.78 -4.44
C TYR A 140 -16.98 -14.45 -5.12
N LYS A 141 -17.74 -14.04 -6.14
CA LYS A 141 -17.39 -12.90 -6.99
C LYS A 141 -18.45 -11.82 -6.95
N MET A 142 -17.99 -10.59 -6.93
CA MET A 142 -18.80 -9.38 -7.04
C MET A 142 -18.22 -8.47 -8.11
N ASP A 143 -19.09 -7.69 -8.71
CA ASP A 143 -18.71 -6.68 -9.69
C ASP A 143 -18.34 -5.37 -8.97
N LYS A 144 -19.16 -4.91 -8.02
CA LYS A 144 -18.98 -3.58 -7.44
C LYS A 144 -19.41 -3.44 -5.99
N VAL A 145 -18.60 -2.73 -5.20
CA VAL A 145 -18.93 -2.20 -3.88
C VAL A 145 -18.73 -0.68 -3.94
N ASP A 146 -19.81 0.10 -3.88
CA ASP A 146 -19.78 1.56 -3.93
C ASP A 146 -20.33 2.16 -2.63
N LEU A 147 -19.45 2.76 -1.83
CA LEU A 147 -19.77 3.33 -0.52
C LEU A 147 -19.56 4.84 -0.57
N ARG A 148 -20.61 5.62 -0.31
CA ARG A 148 -20.59 7.09 -0.44
C ARG A 148 -21.14 7.77 0.79
N ASN A 149 -20.34 8.61 1.44
CA ASN A 149 -20.76 9.33 2.64
C ASN A 149 -21.36 8.42 3.73
N VAL A 150 -20.79 7.21 3.88
CA VAL A 150 -21.28 6.24 4.87
C VAL A 150 -20.43 6.27 6.14
N SER A 151 -21.05 5.91 7.25
CA SER A 151 -20.38 5.59 8.51
C SER A 151 -20.51 4.09 8.75
N ILE A 152 -19.39 3.37 8.87
CA ILE A 152 -19.39 1.93 9.13
C ILE A 152 -18.51 1.61 10.34
N GLY A 153 -19.02 0.86 11.31
CA GLY A 153 -18.20 0.30 12.39
C GLY A 153 -17.24 -0.75 11.85
N ASN A 154 -17.74 -1.95 11.54
CA ASN A 154 -16.94 -3.04 10.98
C ASN A 154 -17.43 -3.42 9.57
N LEU A 155 -16.54 -3.36 8.58
CA LEU A 155 -16.73 -3.83 7.22
C LEU A 155 -15.87 -5.05 6.96
N GLU A 156 -16.49 -6.20 6.71
CA GLU A 156 -15.82 -7.44 6.35
C GLU A 156 -16.18 -7.85 4.91
N ILE A 157 -15.16 -7.99 4.06
CA ILE A 157 -15.35 -8.36 2.65
C ILE A 157 -14.73 -9.73 2.40
N TYR A 158 -15.58 -10.70 2.05
CA TYR A 158 -15.21 -12.08 1.77
C TYR A 158 -15.43 -12.47 0.30
N ALA A 159 -15.19 -11.55 -0.62
CA ALA A 159 -15.40 -11.72 -2.06
C ALA A 159 -14.17 -11.30 -2.89
N GLU A 160 -14.01 -11.92 -4.05
CA GLU A 160 -13.31 -11.32 -5.19
C GLU A 160 -14.19 -10.21 -5.76
N CYS A 161 -13.62 -9.04 -6.00
CA CYS A 161 -14.39 -7.86 -6.39
C CYS A 161 -13.70 -7.10 -7.53
N ASN A 162 -14.42 -6.71 -8.58
CA ASN A 162 -13.81 -5.90 -9.62
C ASN A 162 -13.51 -4.49 -9.11
N ASP A 163 -14.47 -3.83 -8.46
CA ASP A 163 -14.33 -2.45 -8.02
C ASP A 163 -14.85 -2.25 -6.58
N ILE A 164 -13.98 -1.78 -5.70
CA ILE A 164 -14.33 -1.30 -4.37
C ILE A 164 -14.03 0.20 -4.33
N ASN A 165 -15.09 1.02 -4.34
CA ASN A 165 -15.03 2.47 -4.30
C ASN A 165 -15.57 2.97 -2.96
N ILE A 166 -14.78 3.76 -2.24
CA ILE A 166 -15.15 4.34 -0.94
C ILE A 166 -14.87 5.84 -1.00
N GLN A 167 -15.92 6.62 -0.85
CA GLN A 167 -15.94 8.06 -1.09
C GLN A 167 -16.57 8.78 0.12
N GLY A 168 -15.93 9.82 0.67
CA GLY A 168 -16.53 10.64 1.75
C GLY A 168 -16.88 9.88 3.02
N SER A 169 -16.31 8.70 3.24
CA SER A 169 -16.82 7.75 4.23
C SER A 169 -15.92 7.62 5.44
N ARG A 170 -16.50 7.24 6.59
CA ARG A 170 -15.78 6.91 7.82
C ARG A 170 -15.98 5.43 8.14
N ILE A 171 -14.91 4.66 8.19
CA ILE A 171 -14.95 3.22 8.49
C ILE A 171 -13.99 2.93 9.66
N GLU A 172 -14.49 2.41 10.78
CA GLU A 172 -13.62 2.14 11.93
C GLU A 172 -12.67 0.97 11.66
N GLU A 173 -13.20 -0.16 11.17
CA GLU A 173 -12.42 -1.30 10.72
C GLU A 173 -12.90 -1.80 9.33
N LEU A 174 -11.98 -1.85 8.38
CA LEU A 174 -12.16 -2.49 7.08
C LEU A 174 -11.25 -3.71 6.97
N ASN A 175 -11.85 -4.89 6.82
CA ASN A 175 -11.14 -6.14 6.62
C ASN A 175 -11.46 -6.69 5.22
N ASN A 176 -10.56 -6.43 4.27
CA ASN A 176 -10.63 -7.00 2.93
C ASN A 176 -9.99 -8.39 2.93
N ASN A 177 -10.76 -9.36 3.43
CA ASN A 177 -10.30 -10.73 3.64
C ASN A 177 -10.24 -11.52 2.33
N GLY A 178 -11.15 -11.21 1.39
CA GLY A 178 -11.24 -11.91 0.13
C GLY A 178 -11.68 -13.36 0.33
N ASN A 179 -10.80 -14.33 0.14
CA ASN A 179 -11.11 -15.74 0.45
C ASN A 179 -10.60 -16.14 1.85
N MET A 180 -11.49 -16.71 2.68
CA MET A 180 -11.17 -17.27 4.00
C MET A 180 -10.16 -18.44 3.93
N PHE A 181 -10.10 -19.18 2.82
CA PHE A 181 -9.18 -20.30 2.64
C PHE A 181 -7.76 -19.85 2.31
N LYS A 182 -6.77 -20.25 3.13
CA LYS A 182 -5.37 -19.80 3.01
C LYS A 182 -4.67 -20.15 1.68
N GLU A 183 -5.16 -21.14 0.94
CA GLU A 183 -4.55 -21.64 -0.31
C GLU A 183 -4.92 -20.79 -1.53
N PHE A 184 -6.09 -20.15 -1.51
CA PHE A 184 -6.63 -19.43 -2.65
C PHE A 184 -6.53 -17.92 -2.46
N THR A 185 -5.97 -17.23 -3.45
CA THR A 185 -5.86 -15.76 -3.44
C THR A 185 -6.99 -15.17 -4.26
N SER A 186 -7.83 -14.35 -3.64
CA SER A 186 -8.82 -13.56 -4.37
C SER A 186 -8.18 -12.32 -4.97
N THR A 187 -8.75 -11.83 -6.07
CA THR A 187 -8.30 -10.60 -6.70
C THR A 187 -9.29 -9.45 -6.44
N VAL A 188 -8.77 -8.25 -6.23
CA VAL A 188 -9.52 -7.00 -6.35
C VAL A 188 -8.91 -6.20 -7.49
N SER A 189 -9.71 -5.87 -8.52
CA SER A 189 -9.16 -5.16 -9.68
C SER A 189 -8.87 -3.70 -9.35
N CYS A 190 -9.78 -3.00 -8.67
CA CYS A 190 -9.57 -1.65 -8.19
C CYS A 190 -10.05 -1.52 -6.73
N LEU A 191 -9.20 -0.99 -5.86
CA LEU A 191 -9.58 -0.48 -4.55
C LEU A 191 -9.29 1.02 -4.54
N HIS A 192 -10.32 1.84 -4.37
CA HIS A 192 -10.24 3.29 -4.44
C HIS A 192 -10.83 3.94 -3.20
N LEU A 193 -10.00 4.70 -2.49
CA LEU A 193 -10.39 5.49 -1.32
C LEU A 193 -10.20 6.96 -1.66
N TRP A 194 -11.26 7.77 -1.59
CA TRP A 194 -11.16 9.18 -1.98
C TRP A 194 -12.15 10.13 -1.30
N GLN A 195 -11.93 11.44 -1.50
CA GLN A 195 -12.74 12.54 -0.98
C GLN A 195 -12.92 12.49 0.53
N ASN A 196 -11.89 12.86 1.28
CA ASN A 196 -11.88 12.89 2.74
C ASN A 196 -12.37 11.57 3.39
N THR A 197 -12.01 10.42 2.82
CA THR A 197 -12.34 9.12 3.42
C THR A 197 -11.40 8.84 4.61
N ASN A 198 -11.95 8.39 5.73
CA ASN A 198 -11.20 8.01 6.92
C ASN A 198 -11.40 6.53 7.23
N ILE A 199 -10.30 5.78 7.34
CA ILE A 199 -10.31 4.38 7.77
C ILE A 199 -9.47 4.24 9.04
N GLY A 200 -10.08 3.82 10.16
CA GLY A 200 -9.36 3.59 11.41
C GLY A 200 -8.33 2.47 11.29
N LYS A 201 -8.77 1.30 10.80
CA LYS A 201 -7.91 0.14 10.52
C LYS A 201 -8.29 -0.50 9.19
N LEU A 202 -7.33 -0.64 8.28
CA LEU A 202 -7.45 -1.34 7.01
C LEU A 202 -6.59 -2.60 6.99
N THR A 203 -7.21 -3.78 6.93
CA THR A 203 -6.53 -5.06 6.75
C THR A 203 -6.72 -5.56 5.31
N ILE A 204 -5.64 -5.97 4.66
CA ILE A 204 -5.65 -6.46 3.27
C ILE A 204 -4.97 -7.84 3.18
N SER A 205 -5.67 -8.83 2.61
CA SER A 205 -5.20 -10.22 2.45
C SER A 205 -5.42 -10.82 1.06
N ASN A 206 -5.46 -9.98 0.04
CA ASN A 206 -5.80 -10.32 -1.34
C ASN A 206 -4.79 -9.74 -2.33
N LYS A 207 -4.88 -10.17 -3.59
CA LYS A 207 -4.20 -9.50 -4.69
C LYS A 207 -5.00 -8.26 -5.09
N ILE A 208 -4.38 -7.08 -5.13
CA ILE A 208 -4.98 -5.85 -5.63
C ILE A 208 -4.23 -5.44 -6.91
N LYS A 209 -4.93 -5.35 -8.05
CA LYS A 209 -4.29 -4.87 -9.29
C LYS A 209 -3.99 -3.39 -9.20
N LYS A 210 -4.97 -2.57 -8.78
CA LYS A 210 -4.77 -1.14 -8.58
C LYS A 210 -5.32 -0.66 -7.24
N PHE A 211 -4.46 -0.07 -6.42
CA PHE A 211 -4.84 0.55 -5.14
C PHE A 211 -4.61 2.06 -5.22
N ARG A 212 -5.68 2.84 -5.18
CA ARG A 212 -5.66 4.31 -5.20
C ARG A 212 -6.16 4.87 -3.87
N ILE A 213 -5.42 5.83 -3.33
CA ILE A 213 -5.77 6.56 -2.11
C ILE A 213 -5.56 8.04 -2.40
N GLU A 214 -6.63 8.82 -2.42
CA GLU A 214 -6.59 10.25 -2.77
C GLU A 214 -7.32 11.05 -1.67
N ASP A 215 -6.73 12.13 -1.14
CA ASP A 215 -7.39 12.97 -0.13
C ASP A 215 -8.04 12.15 1.01
N SER A 216 -7.28 11.23 1.62
CA SER A 216 -7.83 10.26 2.58
C SER A 216 -6.86 9.96 3.71
N SER A 217 -7.38 9.40 4.80
CA SER A 217 -6.60 9.04 5.99
C SER A 217 -6.81 7.58 6.39
N ILE A 218 -5.72 6.90 6.75
CA ILE A 218 -5.72 5.55 7.28
C ILE A 218 -4.89 5.53 8.58
N GLY A 219 -5.53 5.19 9.70
CA GLY A 219 -4.84 5.10 11.00
C GLY A 219 -3.87 3.90 11.05
N ARG A 220 -4.38 2.70 10.77
CA ARG A 220 -3.58 1.46 10.78
C ARG A 220 -3.78 0.65 9.51
N LEU A 221 -2.74 0.56 8.69
CA LEU A 221 -2.72 -0.28 7.51
C LEU A 221 -1.99 -1.60 7.78
N MET A 222 -2.65 -2.73 7.58
CA MET A 222 -2.13 -4.06 7.92
C MET A 222 -2.10 -4.98 6.70
N ALA A 223 -0.92 -5.47 6.37
CA ALA A 223 -0.71 -6.54 5.40
C ALA A 223 -0.87 -7.91 6.07
N ARG A 224 -1.67 -8.78 5.47
CA ARG A 224 -1.81 -10.19 5.86
C ARG A 224 -1.20 -11.12 4.80
N ALA A 225 -1.29 -12.43 5.05
CA ALA A 225 -0.89 -13.43 4.07
C ALA A 225 -1.61 -13.19 2.73
N LYS A 226 -0.92 -13.48 1.61
CA LYS A 226 -1.38 -13.34 0.21
C LYS A 226 -1.45 -11.93 -0.36
N LEU A 227 -1.08 -10.90 0.41
CA LEU A 227 -1.05 -9.55 -0.14
C LEU A 227 -0.10 -9.44 -1.33
N LEU A 228 -0.63 -8.94 -2.44
CA LEU A 228 0.15 -8.47 -3.59
C LEU A 228 -0.56 -7.23 -4.17
N ILE A 229 0.18 -6.14 -4.39
CA ILE A 229 -0.31 -4.90 -4.96
C ILE A 229 0.47 -4.66 -6.26
N ASP A 230 -0.18 -4.74 -7.41
CA ASP A 230 0.50 -4.57 -8.70
C ASP A 230 0.81 -3.07 -8.94
N GLU A 231 -0.18 -2.21 -8.77
CA GLU A 231 -0.08 -0.75 -8.93
C GLU A 231 -0.59 -0.03 -7.67
N LEU A 232 0.27 0.83 -7.10
CA LEU A 232 -0.04 1.70 -5.97
C LEU A 232 0.03 3.18 -6.39
N GLU A 233 -1.01 3.94 -6.02
CA GLU A 233 -1.10 5.39 -6.19
C GLU A 233 -1.61 6.01 -4.88
N VAL A 234 -0.83 6.93 -4.29
CA VAL A 234 -1.21 7.66 -3.08
C VAL A 234 -1.01 9.15 -3.35
N LYS A 235 -2.07 9.95 -3.19
CA LYS A 235 -2.03 11.41 -3.37
C LYS A 235 -2.70 12.10 -2.19
N ASP A 236 -2.06 13.14 -1.67
CA ASP A 236 -2.62 14.01 -0.62
C ASP A 236 -3.26 13.23 0.54
N SER A 237 -2.65 12.11 0.91
CA SER A 237 -3.23 11.15 1.85
C SER A 237 -2.27 10.80 2.97
N ILE A 238 -2.84 10.50 4.14
CA ILE A 238 -2.10 10.22 5.37
C ILE A 238 -2.30 8.75 5.75
N ILE A 239 -1.22 7.98 5.79
CA ILE A 239 -1.22 6.64 6.38
C ILE A 239 -0.38 6.74 7.64
N GLU A 240 -0.98 6.69 8.83
CA GLU A 240 -0.24 6.91 10.08
C GLU A 240 0.73 5.75 10.34
N ASN A 241 0.20 4.52 10.42
CA ASN A 241 0.95 3.32 10.76
C ASN A 241 0.78 2.19 9.73
N CYS A 242 1.87 1.49 9.42
CA CYS A 242 1.86 0.30 8.56
C CYS A 242 2.39 -0.93 9.31
N TYR A 243 1.84 -2.11 9.04
CA TYR A 243 2.26 -3.37 9.66
C TYR A 243 2.31 -4.52 8.65
N GLY A 244 3.35 -5.34 8.73
CA GLY A 244 3.50 -6.56 7.93
C GLY A 244 3.94 -6.37 6.47
N PHE A 245 4.22 -5.15 6.01
CA PHE A 245 4.58 -4.88 4.62
C PHE A 245 6.01 -5.32 4.29
N LYS A 246 6.19 -5.89 3.09
CA LYS A 246 7.47 -6.39 2.58
C LYS A 246 7.57 -6.04 1.09
N GLU A 247 8.79 -5.95 0.57
CA GLU A 247 9.07 -5.67 -0.85
C GLU A 247 8.26 -6.57 -1.80
N LYS A 248 8.22 -7.88 -1.52
CA LYS A 248 7.48 -8.87 -2.31
C LYS A 248 5.96 -8.65 -2.40
N HIS A 249 5.39 -7.76 -1.58
CA HIS A 249 3.97 -7.42 -1.65
C HIS A 249 3.68 -6.40 -2.75
N PHE A 250 4.69 -5.86 -3.43
CA PHE A 250 4.51 -4.86 -4.48
C PHE A 250 5.09 -5.39 -5.79
N GLY A 251 4.32 -5.29 -6.89
CA GLY A 251 4.77 -5.70 -8.21
C GLY A 251 5.93 -4.84 -8.71
N THR A 252 5.79 -3.52 -8.59
CA THR A 252 6.88 -2.55 -8.82
C THR A 252 6.95 -1.57 -7.66
N PRO A 253 7.88 -1.75 -6.70
CA PRO A 253 8.00 -0.85 -5.55
C PRO A 253 8.30 0.60 -5.98
N LYS A 254 7.43 1.54 -5.57
CA LYS A 254 7.63 2.99 -5.73
C LYS A 254 7.96 3.65 -4.39
N TYR A 255 8.11 4.97 -4.37
CA TYR A 255 8.42 5.74 -3.17
C TYR A 255 7.42 5.46 -2.04
N GLU A 256 6.13 5.45 -2.37
CA GLU A 256 5.01 5.20 -1.46
C GLU A 256 5.08 3.77 -0.89
N SER A 257 5.39 2.79 -1.73
CA SER A 257 5.57 1.39 -1.32
C SER A 257 6.71 1.26 -0.29
N TRP A 258 7.84 1.91 -0.56
CA TRP A 258 8.98 1.91 0.35
C TRP A 258 8.69 2.64 1.66
N GLN A 259 7.91 3.72 1.62
CA GLN A 259 7.45 4.40 2.85
C GLN A 259 6.64 3.44 3.74
N TRP A 260 5.74 2.64 3.15
CA TRP A 260 4.96 1.66 3.91
C TRP A 260 5.83 0.52 4.47
N ILE A 261 6.81 0.05 3.69
CA ILE A 261 7.79 -0.95 4.15
C ILE A 261 8.64 -0.39 5.30
N GLY A 262 9.09 0.86 5.20
CA GLY A 262 9.87 1.56 6.22
C GLY A 262 9.10 1.69 7.53
N LYS A 263 7.87 2.21 7.48
CA LYS A 263 6.96 2.29 8.65
C LYS A 263 6.68 0.91 9.26
N SER A 264 6.49 -0.11 8.42
CA SER A 264 6.31 -1.48 8.92
C SER A 264 7.55 -2.03 9.59
N ALA A 265 8.75 -1.71 9.08
CA ALA A 265 10.00 -2.17 9.67
C ALA A 265 10.26 -1.48 11.02
N GLU A 266 10.01 -0.18 11.10
CA GLU A 266 10.04 0.63 12.32
C GLU A 266 9.14 0.06 13.41
N ASN A 267 7.87 -0.22 13.08
CA ASN A 267 6.92 -0.84 14.02
C ASN A 267 7.36 -2.25 14.48
N SER A 268 8.15 -2.97 13.68
CA SER A 268 8.73 -4.27 14.06
C SER A 268 10.12 -4.20 14.70
N LYS A 269 10.67 -3.00 14.90
CA LYS A 269 12.05 -2.76 15.36
C LYS A 269 13.12 -3.43 14.48
N ASP A 270 12.86 -3.59 13.18
CA ASP A 270 13.81 -4.15 12.20
C ASP A 270 14.62 -3.02 11.55
N LEU A 271 15.71 -2.64 12.22
CA LEU A 271 16.61 -1.57 11.77
C LEU A 271 17.20 -1.83 10.38
N ARG A 272 17.47 -3.09 10.04
CA ARG A 272 18.04 -3.45 8.74
C ARG A 272 17.05 -3.16 7.63
N LYS A 273 15.79 -3.60 7.76
CA LYS A 273 14.76 -3.32 6.76
C LYS A 273 14.39 -1.84 6.70
N ARG A 274 14.34 -1.15 7.84
CA ARG A 274 14.13 0.31 7.88
C ARG A 274 15.20 1.04 7.07
N SER A 275 16.48 0.70 7.29
CA SER A 275 17.60 1.29 6.55
C SER A 275 17.55 0.99 5.04
N GLU A 276 17.14 -0.22 4.64
CA GLU A 276 16.99 -0.55 3.23
C GLU A 276 15.84 0.21 2.59
N ALA A 277 14.69 0.33 3.25
CA ALA A 277 13.55 1.09 2.75
C ALA A 277 13.93 2.57 2.54
N ASN A 278 14.56 3.20 3.54
CA ASN A 278 14.99 4.59 3.46
C ASN A 278 16.05 4.81 2.37
N TYR A 279 16.96 3.85 2.17
CA TYR A 279 17.91 3.86 1.05
C TYR A 279 17.20 3.91 -0.30
N GLN A 280 16.20 3.05 -0.51
CA GLN A 280 15.48 2.98 -1.78
C GLN A 280 14.63 4.24 -2.00
N MET A 281 14.02 4.79 -0.94
CA MET A 281 13.32 6.07 -0.99
C MET A 281 14.27 7.21 -1.42
N ALA A 282 15.43 7.33 -0.77
CA ALA A 282 16.42 8.34 -1.13
C ALA A 282 16.88 8.18 -2.58
N LYS A 283 17.18 6.94 -3.01
CA LYS A 283 17.59 6.64 -4.38
C LYS A 283 16.53 7.10 -5.41
N LEU A 284 15.24 6.90 -5.13
CA LEU A 284 14.16 7.33 -6.01
C LEU A 284 14.04 8.86 -6.07
N LEU A 285 14.21 9.57 -4.94
CA LEU A 285 14.21 11.04 -4.91
C LEU A 285 15.35 11.61 -5.74
N TYR A 286 16.58 11.13 -5.52
CA TYR A 286 17.77 11.62 -6.23
C TYR A 286 17.77 11.35 -7.75
N GLN A 287 17.04 10.32 -8.22
CA GLN A 287 16.90 10.07 -9.66
C GLN A 287 16.17 11.20 -10.40
N THR A 288 15.36 11.98 -9.69
CA THR A 288 14.56 13.08 -10.26
C THR A 288 15.31 14.42 -10.35
N GLU A 289 16.54 14.51 -9.83
CA GLU A 289 17.31 15.76 -9.77
C GLU A 289 18.02 16.14 -11.09
N LYS A 290 18.48 17.39 -11.20
CA LYS A 290 19.16 17.95 -12.39
C LYS A 290 20.59 17.41 -12.55
N LYS A 291 21.18 17.56 -13.74
CA LYS A 291 22.45 16.90 -14.14
C LYS A 291 23.64 17.10 -13.18
N GLY A 292 23.81 18.28 -12.56
CA GLY A 292 24.90 18.53 -11.62
C GLY A 292 24.73 17.77 -10.30
N ASP A 293 23.49 17.76 -9.78
CA ASP A 293 23.13 17.08 -8.53
C ASP A 293 23.26 15.56 -8.65
N LYS A 294 23.06 15.00 -9.86
CA LYS A 294 23.28 13.57 -10.15
C LYS A 294 24.72 13.10 -9.89
N PHE A 295 25.73 13.93 -10.15
CA PHE A 295 27.13 13.54 -9.89
C PHE A 295 27.40 13.44 -8.39
N VAL A 296 26.96 14.45 -7.63
CA VAL A 296 27.10 14.49 -6.17
C VAL A 296 26.29 13.37 -5.51
N SER A 297 25.05 13.13 -5.96
CA SER A 297 24.22 12.00 -5.55
C SER A 297 24.92 10.65 -5.81
N GLY A 298 25.56 10.49 -6.97
CA GLY A 298 26.36 9.31 -7.30
C GLY A 298 27.50 9.05 -6.31
N ILE A 299 28.20 10.11 -5.88
CA ILE A 299 29.23 10.02 -4.84
C ILE A 299 28.61 9.59 -3.50
N PHE A 300 27.48 10.17 -3.09
CA PHE A 300 26.80 9.79 -1.86
C PHE A 300 26.29 8.34 -1.87
N ASP A 301 25.74 7.87 -3.00
CA ASP A 301 25.34 6.47 -3.17
C ASP A 301 26.54 5.52 -3.10
N PHE A 302 27.61 5.85 -3.82
CA PHE A 302 28.84 5.05 -3.85
C PHE A 302 29.49 4.94 -2.48
N CYS A 303 29.66 6.07 -1.78
CA CYS A 303 30.34 6.11 -0.49
C CYS A 303 29.47 5.53 0.63
N THR A 304 28.22 5.98 0.77
CA THR A 304 27.40 5.67 1.96
C THR A 304 26.04 5.06 1.67
N GLY A 305 25.64 4.93 0.40
CA GLY A 305 24.24 4.67 0.06
C GLY A 305 23.33 5.73 0.68
N TYR A 306 23.64 7.01 0.48
CA TYR A 306 22.90 8.14 1.07
C TYR A 306 22.81 8.11 2.60
N GLY A 307 23.85 7.59 3.27
CA GLY A 307 23.90 7.41 4.73
C GLY A 307 23.37 6.06 5.23
N TYR A 308 22.60 5.31 4.44
CA TYR A 308 21.93 4.10 4.93
C TYR A 308 22.78 2.80 4.82
N LYS A 309 23.90 2.85 4.10
CA LYS A 309 24.84 1.73 3.88
C LYS A 309 26.29 2.13 4.22
N PRO A 310 26.60 2.45 5.50
CA PRO A 310 27.88 3.03 5.91
C PRO A 310 29.09 2.14 5.63
N LEU A 311 28.93 0.81 5.60
CA LEU A 311 30.03 -0.12 5.28
C LEU A 311 30.58 0.03 3.84
N ARG A 312 29.86 0.70 2.94
CA ARG A 312 30.38 1.03 1.61
C ARG A 312 31.59 1.95 1.65
N ILE A 313 31.74 2.74 2.73
CA ILE A 313 32.90 3.62 2.92
C ILE A 313 34.20 2.84 3.00
N ILE A 314 34.19 1.62 3.55
CA ILE A 314 35.41 0.79 3.60
C ILE A 314 35.90 0.50 2.17
N ARG A 315 34.97 0.23 1.24
CA ARG A 315 35.30 0.00 -0.17
C ARG A 315 35.76 1.28 -0.86
N ALA A 316 35.08 2.40 -0.60
CA ALA A 316 35.47 3.70 -1.15
C ALA A 316 36.87 4.12 -0.66
N SER A 317 37.15 3.95 0.63
CA SER A 317 38.45 4.21 1.26
C SER A 317 39.55 3.34 0.64
N GLY A 318 39.29 2.04 0.47
CA GLY A 318 40.22 1.13 -0.20
C GLY A 318 40.53 1.54 -1.65
N LEU A 319 39.54 2.10 -2.36
CA LEU A 319 39.73 2.60 -3.72
C LEU A 319 40.57 3.89 -3.75
N VAL A 320 40.37 4.80 -2.81
CA VAL A 320 41.22 6.00 -2.64
C VAL A 320 42.67 5.58 -2.39
N ILE A 321 42.89 4.65 -1.44
CA ILE A 321 44.22 4.14 -1.11
C ILE A 321 44.90 3.55 -2.35
N LEU A 322 44.16 2.72 -3.11
CA LEU A 322 44.67 2.09 -4.32
C LEU A 322 45.04 3.12 -5.40
N LEU A 323 44.18 4.10 -5.66
CA LEU A 323 44.43 5.16 -6.63
C LEU A 323 45.68 5.96 -6.25
N ASN A 324 45.82 6.37 -4.99
CA ASN A 324 46.98 7.15 -4.58
C ASN A 324 48.27 6.31 -4.61
N THR A 325 48.18 5.02 -4.27
CA THR A 325 49.31 4.08 -4.40
C THR A 325 49.81 3.99 -5.84
N ILE A 326 48.89 3.91 -6.81
CA ILE A 326 49.23 3.87 -8.24
C ILE A 326 49.90 5.18 -8.65
N LEU A 327 49.33 6.33 -8.29
CA LEU A 327 49.89 7.65 -8.63
C LEU A 327 51.30 7.86 -8.06
N LEU A 328 51.49 7.58 -6.77
CA LEU A 328 52.81 7.66 -6.12
C LEU A 328 53.83 6.72 -6.77
N THR A 329 53.39 5.53 -7.19
CA THR A 329 54.25 4.58 -7.89
C THR A 329 54.62 5.07 -9.29
N LEU A 330 53.67 5.64 -10.05
CA LEU A 330 53.94 6.22 -11.37
C LEU A 330 54.92 7.39 -11.29
N ILE A 331 54.73 8.31 -10.34
CA ILE A 331 55.66 9.44 -10.12
C ILE A 331 57.07 8.93 -9.86
N LYS A 332 57.20 7.90 -9.02
CA LYS A 332 58.49 7.30 -8.68
C LYS A 332 59.12 6.57 -9.86
N ILE A 333 58.33 5.86 -10.67
CA ILE A 333 58.80 5.21 -11.90
C ILE A 333 59.33 6.26 -12.89
N VAL A 334 58.56 7.32 -13.15
CA VAL A 334 58.96 8.42 -14.05
C VAL A 334 60.26 9.08 -13.55
N SER A 335 60.37 9.34 -12.24
CA SER A 335 61.57 9.93 -11.64
C SER A 335 62.81 9.03 -11.74
N ILE A 336 62.66 7.72 -11.78
CA ILE A 336 63.80 6.80 -11.91
C ILE A 336 64.21 6.69 -13.39
N LEU A 337 63.22 6.56 -14.29
CA LEU A 337 63.43 6.47 -15.74
C LEU A 337 64.00 7.75 -16.34
N SER A 338 63.76 8.92 -15.73
CA SER A 338 64.34 10.19 -16.17
C SER A 338 65.84 10.31 -15.88
N ILE A 339 66.40 9.46 -15.01
CA ILE A 339 67.81 9.53 -14.58
C ILE A 339 68.62 8.34 -15.13
N SER A 340 68.00 7.16 -15.28
CA SER A 340 68.73 5.93 -15.66
C SER A 340 67.83 4.84 -16.26
N SER A 341 68.39 4.01 -17.14
CA SER A 341 67.72 2.80 -17.64
C SER A 341 67.78 1.68 -16.59
N ILE A 342 66.62 1.07 -16.30
CA ILE A 342 66.51 0.00 -15.31
C ILE A 342 66.68 -1.35 -16.01
N PRO A 343 67.67 -2.19 -15.65
CA PRO A 343 67.77 -3.54 -16.18
C PRO A 343 66.64 -4.42 -15.62
N LEU A 344 65.89 -5.09 -16.52
CA LEU A 344 64.81 -6.01 -16.15
C LEU A 344 65.40 -7.36 -15.72
N ASN A 345 65.46 -7.60 -14.41
CA ASN A 345 65.87 -8.89 -13.83
C ASN A 345 65.01 -9.21 -12.59
N THR A 346 65.13 -10.43 -12.06
CA THR A 346 64.35 -10.89 -10.90
C THR A 346 64.57 -10.00 -9.67
N THR A 347 65.78 -9.48 -9.46
CA THR A 347 66.09 -8.62 -8.31
C THR A 347 65.48 -7.22 -8.42
N THR A 348 65.37 -6.64 -9.63
CA THR A 348 64.71 -5.36 -9.86
C THR A 348 63.20 -5.48 -9.77
N PHE A 349 62.63 -6.63 -10.13
CA PHE A 349 61.21 -6.94 -9.91
C PHE A 349 60.82 -6.93 -8.43
N TYR A 350 61.56 -7.63 -7.56
CA TYR A 350 61.30 -7.62 -6.10
C TYR A 350 61.46 -6.22 -5.48
N LYS A 351 62.45 -5.44 -5.95
CA LYS A 351 62.59 -4.03 -5.55
C LYS A 351 61.38 -3.20 -5.98
N GLY A 352 60.84 -3.43 -7.18
CA GLY A 352 59.62 -2.81 -7.66
C GLY A 352 58.40 -3.11 -6.80
N ILE A 353 58.19 -4.38 -6.43
CA ILE A 353 57.11 -4.79 -5.52
C ILE A 353 57.25 -4.09 -4.16
N ASN A 354 58.47 -4.03 -3.60
CA ASN A 354 58.70 -3.33 -2.34
C ASN A 354 58.39 -1.83 -2.41
N VAL A 355 58.64 -1.19 -3.56
CA VAL A 355 58.28 0.22 -3.79
C VAL A 355 56.76 0.39 -3.79
N VAL A 356 56.02 -0.46 -4.51
CA VAL A 356 54.55 -0.45 -4.52
C VAL A 356 54.00 -0.66 -3.11
N TRP A 357 54.52 -1.64 -2.37
CA TRP A 357 54.11 -1.93 -1.01
C TRP A 357 54.35 -0.75 -0.06
N LYS A 358 55.53 -0.11 -0.14
CA LYS A 358 55.85 1.08 0.66
C LYS A 358 54.92 2.24 0.32
N ASN A 359 54.62 2.47 -0.95
CA ASN A 359 53.67 3.50 -1.38
C ASN A 359 52.24 3.21 -0.91
N CYS A 360 51.85 1.93 -0.83
CA CYS A 360 50.56 1.51 -0.28
C CYS A 360 50.45 1.82 1.22
N LEU A 361 51.49 1.51 2.00
CA LEU A 361 51.55 1.84 3.43
C LEU A 361 51.51 3.35 3.68
N ILE A 362 52.22 4.11 2.86
CA ILE A 362 52.21 5.58 2.88
C ILE A 362 50.79 6.11 2.62
N SER A 363 50.13 5.60 1.59
CA SER A 363 48.77 5.98 1.20
C SER A 363 47.75 5.66 2.31
N PHE A 364 47.83 4.45 2.88
CA PHE A 364 47.01 4.07 4.04
C PHE A 364 47.23 5.00 5.25
N ALA A 365 48.50 5.33 5.55
CA ALA A 365 48.84 6.22 6.65
C ALA A 365 48.36 7.67 6.42
N ALA A 366 48.48 8.18 5.19
CA ALA A 366 47.98 9.50 4.82
C ALA A 366 46.46 9.58 4.96
N LEU A 367 45.72 8.57 4.47
CA LEU A 367 44.27 8.48 4.65
C LEU A 367 43.88 8.45 6.14
N ALA A 368 44.66 7.75 6.98
CA ALA A 368 44.44 7.65 8.41
C ALA A 368 44.94 8.86 9.23
N GLY A 369 45.58 9.86 8.59
CA GLY A 369 46.13 11.04 9.26
C GLY A 369 47.38 10.79 10.10
N GLN A 370 48.14 9.74 9.80
CA GLN A 370 49.38 9.39 10.50
C GLN A 370 50.59 10.07 9.83
N ASN A 371 51.28 10.95 10.56
CA ASN A 371 52.38 11.78 10.03
C ASN A 371 53.77 11.13 10.13
N HIS A 372 53.88 9.81 10.32
CA HIS A 372 55.17 9.16 10.57
C HIS A 372 56.06 9.00 9.32
N PHE A 373 55.58 9.39 8.14
CA PHE A 373 56.32 9.27 6.88
C PHE A 373 56.84 10.63 6.41
N VAL A 374 58.17 10.79 6.43
CA VAL A 374 58.85 11.98 5.87
C VAL A 374 58.67 11.97 4.35
N MET A 375 57.86 12.90 3.85
CA MET A 375 57.68 13.17 2.42
C MET A 375 58.66 14.25 1.98
N MET A 376 59.23 14.10 0.78
CA MET A 376 59.98 15.19 0.15
C MET A 376 58.99 16.25 -0.38
N ASP A 377 59.37 17.53 -0.28
CA ASP A 377 58.58 18.65 -0.80
C ASP A 377 58.27 18.46 -2.31
N GLY A 378 57.03 18.69 -2.72
CA GLY A 378 56.60 18.58 -4.12
C GLY A 378 55.26 17.87 -4.35
N LEU A 379 55.03 17.32 -5.54
CA LEU A 379 53.78 16.65 -5.93
C LEU A 379 53.36 15.50 -4.99
N PRO A 380 54.26 14.62 -4.49
CA PRO A 380 53.90 13.54 -3.55
C PRO A 380 53.36 14.06 -2.21
N TYR A 381 53.87 15.20 -1.73
CA TYR A 381 53.37 15.87 -0.54
C TYR A 381 51.92 16.33 -0.74
N TRP A 382 51.63 17.05 -1.82
CA TRP A 382 50.27 17.53 -2.13
C TRP A 382 49.26 16.39 -2.34
N LEU A 383 49.66 15.29 -2.99
CA LEU A 383 48.81 14.10 -3.12
C LEU A 383 48.45 13.49 -1.76
N SER A 384 49.40 13.46 -0.83
CA SER A 384 49.17 12.95 0.53
C SER A 384 48.25 13.87 1.33
N VAL A 385 48.36 15.19 1.15
CA VAL A 385 47.43 16.17 1.76
C VAL A 385 46.01 16.01 1.21
N ILE A 386 45.85 15.83 -0.11
CA ILE A 386 44.53 15.58 -0.72
C ILE A 386 43.93 14.28 -0.18
N GLU A 387 44.72 13.20 -0.08
CA GLU A 387 44.26 11.93 0.48
C GLU A 387 43.85 12.06 1.95
N TYR A 388 44.60 12.81 2.75
CA TYR A 388 44.21 13.13 4.13
C TYR A 388 42.85 13.85 4.19
N LEU A 389 42.65 14.90 3.37
CA LEU A 389 41.37 15.62 3.31
C LEU A 389 40.22 14.70 2.90
N LEU A 390 40.43 13.81 1.92
CA LEU A 390 39.46 12.80 1.54
C LEU A 390 39.18 11.82 2.69
N GLY A 391 40.20 11.42 3.44
CA GLY A 391 40.08 10.58 4.64
C GLY A 391 39.17 11.22 5.69
N VAL A 392 39.36 12.52 5.97
CA VAL A 392 38.50 13.29 6.89
C VAL A 392 37.05 13.33 6.40
N ILE A 393 36.83 13.60 5.11
CA ILE A 393 35.48 13.63 4.51
C ILE A 393 34.82 12.26 4.61
N LEU A 394 35.52 11.19 4.22
CA LEU A 394 35.01 9.82 4.29
C LEU A 394 34.70 9.41 5.74
N PHE A 395 35.54 9.78 6.69
CA PHE A 395 35.27 9.54 8.12
C PHE A 395 34.02 10.27 8.59
N ALA A 396 33.86 11.56 8.25
CA ALA A 396 32.66 12.33 8.59
C ALA A 396 31.40 11.71 7.96
N MET A 397 31.47 11.27 6.71
CA MET A 397 30.39 10.55 6.04
C MET A 397 30.07 9.22 6.71
N PHE A 398 31.06 8.52 7.27
CA PHE A 398 30.88 7.26 8.00
C PHE A 398 30.16 7.47 9.32
N VAL A 399 30.61 8.44 10.10
CA VAL A 399 29.96 8.81 11.36
C VAL A 399 28.52 9.25 11.10
N ASN A 400 28.30 10.09 10.09
CA ASN A 400 26.95 10.51 9.72
C ASN A 400 26.08 9.34 9.24
N GLY A 401 26.62 8.42 8.44
CA GLY A 401 25.91 7.23 7.98
C GLY A 401 25.55 6.27 9.12
N LEU A 402 26.44 6.10 10.10
CA LEU A 402 26.12 5.36 11.34
C LEU A 402 25.00 6.06 12.10
N TYR A 403 25.09 7.37 12.28
CA TYR A 403 24.06 8.15 12.93
C TYR A 403 22.71 7.99 12.22
N VAL A 404 22.62 8.25 10.92
CA VAL A 404 21.37 8.12 10.14
C VAL A 404 20.79 6.70 10.20
N ARG A 405 21.63 5.67 10.20
CA ARG A 405 21.17 4.28 10.22
C ARG A 405 20.65 3.82 11.58
N TYR A 406 21.26 4.30 12.66
CA TYR A 406 20.99 3.83 14.03
C TYR A 406 20.26 4.85 14.90
N LYS A 407 20.02 6.07 14.38
CA LYS A 407 19.16 7.06 15.03
C LYS A 407 17.75 6.49 15.11
N GLU A 408 17.29 6.31 16.34
CA GLU A 408 15.89 6.07 16.67
C GLU A 408 15.12 7.37 16.54
#